data_AF-F4KT66-F1
#
_entry.id   AF-F4KT66-F1
#
_cell.length_a   1.000
_cell.length_b   1.000
_cell.length_c   1.000
_cell.angle_alpha   90.00
_cell.angle_beta   90.00
_cell.angle_gamma   90.00
#
_symmetry.space_group_name_H-M   'P 1'
#
loop_
_entity.id
_entity.type
_entity.pdbx_description
1 polymer ?
#
loop_
_entity_poly.entity_id
_entity_poly.type
_entity_poly.pdbx_seq_one_letter_code
_entity_poly.pdbx_strand_id
1 'polypeptide(L)'
;MRYTILLGAALFLLSACGVSNKNVLAMEQSYKTEIGTLNEQLRNSRDEITRMQLQIAERKGENTALLATQDKYLKRLDELEEELDKAQNQALTKQSSLGDALKAKNDQILSLENQIAAIRGALKQELETLQQIAKEFQDSLAKFPVAQYSVEVRNGKIVLALTESLLFKSGVSNRIEPNGQAALKAIGTLLNANPVLLIQVLGHTDNQAASRKNLDSWDFTSLRAATVVRSLIDTHDLGANRVISGGRGEFDPITSNETSEGQSRNRRVELSLFFPPEDLQRKITQLAERK
;
A
#
# COMPACT_ATOMS: atom_id res chain seq x y z
N MET A 1 -67.24 37.61 -77.17
CA MET A 1 -67.78 38.50 -78.23
C MET A 1 -67.26 38.21 -79.64
N ARG A 2 -66.17 37.46 -79.87
CA ARG A 2 -65.70 37.12 -81.24
C ARG A 2 -66.35 35.89 -81.88
N TYR A 3 -67.02 35.02 -81.10
CA TYR A 3 -67.65 33.79 -81.61
C TYR A 3 -69.08 33.97 -82.16
N THR A 4 -69.81 35.01 -81.75
CA THR A 4 -71.19 35.24 -82.20
C THR A 4 -71.29 35.75 -83.63
N ILE A 5 -70.26 36.45 -84.12
CA ILE A 5 -70.22 37.01 -85.49
C ILE A 5 -69.90 35.90 -86.51
N LEU A 6 -69.17 34.86 -86.13
CA LEU A 6 -68.84 33.72 -87.00
C LEU A 6 -70.02 32.76 -87.23
N LEU A 7 -70.95 32.64 -86.27
CA LEU A 7 -72.14 31.79 -86.44
C LEU A 7 -73.18 32.38 -87.42
N GLY A 8 -73.32 33.70 -87.49
CA GLY A 8 -74.26 34.36 -88.39
C GLY A 8 -73.89 34.23 -89.88
N ALA A 9 -72.60 34.18 -90.19
CA ALA A 9 -72.11 34.01 -91.57
C ALA A 9 -72.21 32.57 -92.08
N ALA A 10 -72.25 31.57 -91.19
CA ALA A 10 -72.39 30.17 -91.55
C ALA A 10 -73.84 29.77 -91.90
N LEU A 11 -74.85 30.46 -91.35
CA LEU A 11 -76.26 30.16 -91.64
C LEU A 11 -76.72 30.63 -93.03
N PHE A 12 -76.10 31.67 -93.61
CA PHE A 12 -76.46 32.20 -94.94
C PHE A 12 -75.84 31.41 -96.12
N LEU A 13 -74.83 30.58 -95.86
CA LEU A 13 -74.16 29.76 -96.88
C LEU A 13 -74.69 28.31 -96.94
N LEU A 14 -75.62 27.92 -96.06
CA LEU A 14 -76.16 26.56 -96.00
C LEU A 14 -77.51 26.37 -96.70
N SER A 15 -78.11 27.41 -97.29
CA SER A 15 -79.34 27.29 -98.10
C SER A 15 -79.09 27.03 -99.59
N ALA A 16 -77.84 26.91 -100.05
CA ALA A 16 -77.47 26.74 -101.46
C ALA A 16 -76.80 25.38 -101.79
N CYS A 17 -76.64 24.49 -100.82
CA CYS A 17 -76.34 23.08 -101.06
C CYS A 17 -77.40 22.26 -100.33
N GLY A 18 -78.02 21.30 -101.04
CA GLY A 18 -79.03 20.37 -100.51
C GLY A 18 -78.48 19.41 -99.46
N VAL A 19 -77.98 19.94 -98.35
CA VAL A 19 -77.60 19.19 -97.16
C VAL A 19 -78.84 19.12 -96.29
N SER A 20 -79.40 17.92 -96.17
CA SER A 20 -80.50 17.63 -95.24
C SER A 20 -80.20 18.21 -93.85
N ASN A 21 -81.17 18.92 -93.24
CA ASN A 21 -81.09 19.47 -91.87
C ASN A 21 -80.59 18.43 -90.84
N LYS A 22 -80.86 17.14 -91.12
CA LYS A 22 -80.39 15.99 -90.33
C LYS A 22 -78.86 15.83 -90.32
N ASN A 23 -78.17 16.16 -91.40
CA ASN A 23 -76.71 16.05 -91.52
C ASN A 23 -75.98 17.18 -90.77
N VAL A 24 -76.54 18.39 -90.77
CA VAL A 24 -76.02 19.52 -89.99
C VAL A 24 -76.20 19.27 -88.49
N LEU A 25 -77.38 18.77 -88.08
CA LEU A 25 -77.65 18.39 -86.69
C LEU A 25 -76.76 17.22 -86.22
N ALA A 26 -76.51 16.22 -87.08
CA ALA A 26 -75.60 15.11 -86.75
C ALA A 26 -74.15 15.59 -86.54
N MET A 27 -73.68 16.56 -87.34
CA MET A 27 -72.36 17.16 -87.20
C MET A 27 -72.25 18.04 -85.95
N GLU A 28 -73.28 18.82 -85.62
CA GLU A 28 -73.35 19.57 -84.35
C GLU A 28 -73.32 18.64 -83.13
N GLN A 29 -74.05 17.52 -83.19
CA GLN A 29 -74.04 16.49 -82.15
C GLN A 29 -72.63 15.89 -81.99
N SER A 30 -71.95 15.58 -83.10
CA SER A 30 -70.58 15.06 -83.10
C SER A 30 -69.60 16.01 -82.42
N TYR A 31 -69.64 17.31 -82.76
CA TYR A 31 -68.78 18.32 -82.13
C TYR A 31 -69.11 18.51 -80.65
N LYS A 32 -70.38 18.46 -80.24
CA LYS A 32 -70.75 18.51 -78.82
C LYS A 32 -70.21 17.32 -78.05
N THR A 33 -70.28 16.11 -78.63
CA THR A 33 -69.70 14.90 -78.03
C THR A 33 -68.19 15.02 -77.91
N GLU A 34 -67.49 15.48 -78.95
CA GLU A 34 -66.04 15.68 -78.96
C GLU A 34 -65.59 16.76 -77.96
N ILE A 35 -66.31 17.88 -77.86
CA ILE A 35 -66.07 18.91 -76.83
C ILE A 35 -66.29 18.32 -75.43
N GLY A 36 -67.30 17.47 -75.27
CA GLY A 36 -67.56 16.76 -74.01
C GLY A 36 -66.39 15.85 -73.61
N THR A 37 -65.90 15.02 -74.53
CA THR A 37 -64.77 14.12 -74.28
C THR A 37 -63.48 14.89 -74.03
N LEU A 38 -63.21 15.96 -74.78
CA LEU A 38 -62.03 16.81 -74.59
C LEU A 38 -62.05 17.51 -73.23
N ASN A 39 -63.22 18.00 -72.79
CA ASN A 39 -63.39 18.61 -71.47
C ASN A 39 -63.19 17.60 -70.33
N GLU A 40 -63.66 16.36 -70.50
CA GLU A 40 -63.43 15.28 -69.55
C GLU A 40 -61.94 14.91 -69.46
N GLN A 41 -61.26 14.76 -70.61
CA GLN A 41 -59.81 14.55 -70.66
C GLN A 41 -59.02 15.69 -70.01
N LEU A 42 -59.41 16.94 -70.27
CA LEU A 42 -58.78 18.12 -69.67
C LEU A 42 -58.98 18.16 -68.15
N ARG A 43 -60.15 17.74 -67.67
CA ARG A 43 -60.45 17.61 -66.25
C ARG A 43 -59.60 16.51 -65.60
N ASN A 44 -59.56 15.33 -66.20
CA ASN A 44 -58.74 14.21 -65.72
C ASN A 44 -57.25 14.59 -65.67
N SER A 45 -56.75 15.27 -66.70
CA SER A 45 -55.36 15.75 -66.75
C SER A 45 -55.08 16.78 -65.66
N ARG A 46 -56.02 17.70 -65.38
CA ARG A 46 -55.89 18.67 -64.26
C ARG A 46 -55.87 17.98 -62.90
N ASP A 47 -56.74 17.00 -62.68
CA ASP A 47 -56.78 16.24 -61.43
C ASP A 47 -55.48 15.45 -61.24
N GLU A 48 -54.94 14.85 -62.31
CA GLU A 48 -53.66 14.15 -62.30
C GLU A 48 -52.48 15.10 -62.00
N ILE A 49 -52.43 16.27 -62.65
CA ILE A 49 -51.44 17.32 -62.36
C ILE A 49 -51.50 17.73 -60.88
N THR A 50 -52.71 17.92 -60.34
CA THR A 50 -52.90 18.31 -58.94
C THR A 50 -52.38 17.23 -57.99
N ARG A 51 -52.66 15.94 -58.27
CA ARG A 51 -52.14 14.81 -57.49
C ARG A 51 -50.62 14.72 -57.55
N MET A 52 -50.03 14.86 -58.73
CA MET A 52 -48.58 14.85 -58.89
C MET A 52 -47.91 16.01 -58.14
N GLN A 53 -48.52 17.20 -58.16
CA GLN A 53 -48.01 18.36 -57.41
C GLN A 53 -48.04 18.11 -55.89
N LEU A 54 -49.11 17.47 -55.38
CA LEU A 54 -49.20 17.08 -53.97
C LEU A 54 -48.10 16.08 -53.59
N GLN A 55 -47.91 15.02 -54.39
CA GLN A 55 -46.85 14.03 -54.15
C GLN A 55 -45.45 14.65 -54.18
N ILE A 56 -45.19 15.58 -55.11
CA ILE A 56 -43.92 16.32 -55.17
C ILE A 56 -43.73 17.15 -53.91
N ALA A 57 -44.79 17.81 -53.41
CA ALA A 57 -44.72 18.59 -52.18
C ALA A 57 -44.43 17.71 -50.95
N GLU A 58 -45.12 16.57 -50.83
CA GLU A 58 -44.90 15.57 -49.77
C GLU A 58 -43.46 15.04 -49.81
N ARG A 59 -42.99 14.57 -50.97
CA ARG A 59 -41.63 14.05 -51.15
C ARG A 59 -40.56 15.10 -50.88
N LYS A 60 -40.80 16.37 -51.23
CA LYS A 60 -39.91 17.47 -50.87
C LYS A 60 -39.84 17.66 -49.36
N GLY A 61 -40.98 17.59 -48.66
CA GLY A 61 -41.04 17.66 -47.20
C GLY A 61 -40.35 16.47 -46.50
N GLU A 62 -40.53 15.26 -47.03
CA GLU A 62 -39.81 14.07 -46.54
C GLU A 62 -38.30 14.23 -46.73
N ASN A 63 -37.87 14.72 -47.89
CA ASN A 63 -36.45 14.89 -48.19
C ASN A 63 -35.80 15.99 -47.32
N THR A 64 -36.50 17.10 -47.04
CA THR A 64 -35.99 18.11 -46.11
C THR A 64 -35.89 17.58 -44.68
N ALA A 65 -36.85 16.79 -44.21
CA ALA A 65 -36.78 16.13 -42.91
C ALA A 65 -35.63 15.11 -42.83
N LEU A 66 -35.38 14.37 -43.92
CA LEU A 66 -34.26 13.44 -44.04
C LEU A 66 -32.92 14.16 -43.96
N LEU A 67 -32.75 15.27 -44.70
CA LEU A 67 -31.54 16.11 -44.67
C LEU A 67 -31.28 16.68 -43.26
N ALA A 68 -32.32 17.19 -42.59
CA ALA A 68 -32.18 17.67 -41.21
C ALA A 68 -31.75 16.56 -40.23
N THR A 69 -32.22 15.33 -40.45
CA THR A 69 -31.82 14.17 -39.67
C THR A 69 -30.37 13.76 -39.97
N GLN A 70 -29.95 13.82 -41.23
CA GLN A 70 -28.57 13.58 -41.64
C GLN A 70 -27.62 14.58 -40.97
N ASP A 71 -27.94 15.88 -40.98
CA ASP A 71 -27.16 16.91 -40.30
C ASP A 71 -27.02 16.65 -38.79
N LYS A 72 -28.09 16.13 -38.16
CA LYS A 72 -28.05 15.75 -36.74
C LYS A 72 -27.10 14.59 -36.47
N TYR A 73 -27.08 13.58 -37.36
CA TYR A 73 -26.16 12.45 -37.23
C TYR A 73 -24.70 12.85 -37.49
N LEU A 74 -24.45 13.74 -38.46
CA LEU A 74 -23.11 14.27 -38.73
C LEU A 74 -22.57 15.02 -37.51
N LYS A 75 -23.36 15.90 -36.90
CA LYS A 75 -22.96 16.58 -35.66
C LYS A 75 -22.67 15.61 -34.52
N ARG A 76 -23.46 14.53 -34.39
CA ARG A 76 -23.24 13.53 -33.36
C ARG A 76 -21.96 12.72 -33.60
N LEU A 77 -21.60 12.47 -34.86
CA LEU A 77 -20.33 11.84 -35.22
C LEU A 77 -19.15 12.74 -34.84
N ASP A 78 -19.21 14.04 -35.17
CA ASP A 78 -18.16 15.00 -34.80
C ASP A 78 -17.96 15.07 -33.27
N GLU A 79 -19.06 15.11 -32.50
CA GLU A 79 -19.02 15.08 -31.03
C GLU A 79 -18.38 13.80 -30.48
N LEU A 80 -18.74 12.64 -31.06
CA LEU A 80 -18.22 11.34 -30.63
C LEU A 80 -16.73 11.19 -30.95
N GLU A 81 -16.28 11.70 -32.10
CA GLU A 81 -14.86 11.74 -32.47
C GLU A 81 -14.06 12.59 -31.47
N GLU A 82 -14.58 13.77 -31.08
CA GLU A 82 -13.93 14.62 -30.08
C GLU A 82 -13.88 13.97 -28.69
N GLU A 83 -14.95 13.28 -28.28
CA GLU A 83 -14.97 12.50 -27.03
C GLU A 83 -13.95 11.36 -27.04
N LEU A 84 -13.83 10.65 -28.16
CA LEU A 84 -12.87 9.54 -28.33
C LEU A 84 -11.43 10.05 -28.22
N ASP A 85 -11.10 11.15 -28.90
CA ASP A 85 -9.77 11.76 -28.84
C ASP A 85 -9.42 12.22 -27.42
N LYS A 86 -10.37 12.82 -26.70
CA LYS A 86 -10.18 13.21 -25.29
C LYS A 86 -9.93 11.98 -24.42
N ALA A 87 -10.75 10.95 -24.55
CA ALA A 87 -10.61 9.72 -23.76
C ALA A 87 -9.28 9.01 -24.05
N GLN A 88 -8.86 8.96 -25.32
CA GLN A 88 -7.59 8.34 -25.73
C GLN A 88 -6.38 9.10 -25.18
N ASN A 89 -6.38 10.43 -25.27
CA ASN A 89 -5.31 11.25 -24.70
C ASN A 89 -5.25 11.15 -23.17
N GLN A 90 -6.40 11.11 -22.49
CA GLN A 90 -6.47 10.86 -21.05
C GLN A 90 -5.96 9.46 -20.68
N ALA A 91 -6.31 8.44 -21.45
CA ALA A 91 -5.82 7.07 -21.22
C ALA A 91 -4.29 6.99 -21.39
N LEU A 92 -3.74 7.61 -22.44
CA LEU A 92 -2.30 7.63 -22.71
C LEU A 92 -1.51 8.35 -21.60
N THR A 93 -1.98 9.54 -21.19
CA THR A 93 -1.34 10.30 -20.10
C THR A 93 -1.43 9.56 -18.76
N LYS A 94 -2.56 8.91 -18.49
CA LYS A 94 -2.71 8.06 -17.29
C LYS A 94 -1.82 6.82 -17.35
N GLN A 95 -1.67 6.19 -18.52
CA GLN A 95 -0.77 5.06 -18.72
C GLN A 95 0.69 5.46 -18.50
N SER A 96 1.12 6.61 -19.02
CA SER A 96 2.47 7.14 -18.80
C SER A 96 2.71 7.41 -17.32
N SER A 97 1.83 8.15 -16.65
CA SER A 97 2.00 8.49 -15.23
C SER A 97 1.97 7.25 -14.31
N LEU A 98 1.15 6.24 -14.63
CA LEU A 98 1.20 4.94 -13.96
C LEU A 98 2.51 4.20 -14.20
N GLY A 99 3.06 4.25 -15.42
CA GLY A 99 4.38 3.68 -15.74
C GLY A 99 5.50 4.33 -14.93
N ASP A 100 5.52 5.66 -14.84
CA ASP A 100 6.49 6.42 -14.06
C ASP A 100 6.35 6.12 -12.56
N ALA A 101 5.13 6.08 -12.04
CA ALA A 101 4.85 5.73 -10.65
C ALA A 101 5.29 4.29 -10.32
N LEU A 102 5.05 3.34 -11.23
CA LEU A 102 5.46 1.95 -11.05
C LEU A 102 6.99 1.83 -11.04
N LYS A 103 7.67 2.53 -11.93
CA LYS A 103 9.14 2.58 -11.95
C LYS A 103 9.70 3.15 -10.65
N ALA A 104 9.18 4.28 -10.18
CA ALA A 104 9.59 4.88 -8.91
C ALA A 104 9.35 3.94 -7.71
N LYS A 105 8.23 3.19 -7.72
CA LYS A 105 7.97 2.18 -6.68
C LYS A 105 8.89 0.98 -6.76
N ASN A 106 9.24 0.51 -7.95
CA ASN A 106 10.23 -0.56 -8.13
C ASN A 106 11.62 -0.12 -7.63
N ASP A 107 12.05 1.10 -7.95
CA ASP A 107 13.32 1.66 -7.45
C ASP A 107 13.32 1.75 -5.91
N GLN A 108 12.18 2.15 -5.31
CA GLN A 108 12.00 2.16 -3.86
C GLN A 108 12.07 0.75 -3.25
N ILE A 109 11.44 -0.25 -3.88
CA ILE A 109 11.48 -1.64 -3.43
C ILE A 109 12.92 -2.17 -3.46
N LEU A 110 13.66 -1.96 -4.55
CA LEU A 110 15.06 -2.36 -4.67
C LEU A 110 15.93 -1.72 -3.59
N SER A 111 15.71 -0.45 -3.28
CA SER A 111 16.41 0.23 -2.18
C SER A 111 16.11 -0.41 -0.82
N LEU A 112 14.84 -0.73 -0.54
CA LEU A 112 14.44 -1.35 0.72
C LEU A 112 14.98 -2.78 0.85
N GLU A 113 14.96 -3.57 -0.22
CA GLU A 113 15.52 -4.92 -0.24
C GLU A 113 17.01 -4.92 0.08
N ASN A 114 17.75 -3.96 -0.46
CA ASN A 114 19.18 -3.78 -0.14
C ASN A 114 19.40 -3.40 1.33
N GLN A 115 18.60 -2.49 1.88
CA GLN A 115 18.67 -2.13 3.30
C GLN A 115 18.37 -3.33 4.21
N ILE A 116 17.33 -4.10 3.90
CA ILE A 116 16.97 -5.32 4.65
C ILE A 116 18.10 -6.34 4.60
N ALA A 117 18.72 -6.55 3.44
CA ALA A 117 19.85 -7.46 3.30
C ALA A 117 21.04 -7.00 4.16
N ALA A 118 21.37 -5.71 4.18
CA ALA A 118 22.44 -5.15 5.01
C ALA A 118 22.15 -5.33 6.51
N ILE A 119 20.92 -5.04 6.96
CA ILE A 119 20.50 -5.22 8.36
C ILE A 119 20.60 -6.68 8.78
N ARG A 120 20.09 -7.60 7.95
CA ARG A 120 20.17 -9.05 8.22
C ARG A 120 21.61 -9.53 8.32
N GLY A 121 22.49 -9.05 7.44
CA GLY A 121 23.92 -9.36 7.48
C GLY A 121 24.58 -8.86 8.77
N ALA A 122 24.35 -7.60 9.13
CA ALA A 122 24.90 -7.00 10.35
C ALA A 122 24.42 -7.74 11.61
N LEU A 123 23.12 -8.01 11.71
CA LEU A 123 22.52 -8.69 12.86
C LEU A 123 23.06 -10.12 13.01
N LYS A 124 23.21 -10.85 11.88
CA LYS A 124 23.79 -12.20 11.89
C LYS A 124 25.22 -12.19 12.42
N GLN A 125 26.07 -11.30 11.91
CA GLN A 125 27.46 -11.19 12.34
C GLN A 125 27.57 -10.80 13.82
N GLU A 126 26.70 -9.90 14.28
CA GLU A 126 26.63 -9.51 15.69
C GLU A 126 26.20 -10.68 16.59
N LEU A 127 25.18 -11.44 16.20
CA LEU A 127 24.75 -12.63 16.94
C LEU A 127 25.85 -13.68 17.04
N GLU A 128 26.56 -13.96 15.95
CA GLU A 128 27.70 -14.88 15.92
C GLU A 128 28.81 -14.42 16.88
N THR A 129 29.09 -13.11 16.91
CA THR A 129 30.07 -12.51 17.82
C THR A 129 29.63 -12.67 19.28
N LEU A 130 28.36 -12.38 19.60
CA LEU A 130 27.82 -12.57 20.95
C LEU A 130 27.86 -14.03 21.39
N GLN A 131 27.55 -14.97 20.49
CA GLN A 131 27.64 -16.40 20.78
C GLN A 131 29.07 -16.85 21.07
N GLN A 132 30.05 -16.35 20.32
CA GLN A 132 31.45 -16.65 20.54
C GLN A 132 31.92 -16.10 21.91
N ILE A 133 31.60 -14.85 22.22
CA ILE A 133 31.93 -14.24 23.51
C ILE A 133 31.21 -14.97 24.66
N ALA A 134 29.93 -15.32 24.49
CA ALA A 134 29.18 -16.08 25.49
C ALA A 134 29.82 -17.45 25.77
N LYS A 135 30.33 -18.12 24.73
CA LYS A 135 31.09 -19.37 24.89
C LYS A 135 32.37 -19.16 25.70
N GLU A 136 33.11 -18.08 25.45
CA GLU A 136 34.30 -17.75 26.25
C GLU A 136 33.94 -17.52 27.73
N PHE A 137 32.82 -16.86 28.02
CA PHE A 137 32.31 -16.74 29.39
C PHE A 137 31.92 -18.09 29.99
N GLN A 138 31.23 -18.95 29.23
CA GLN A 138 30.87 -20.30 29.65
C GLN A 138 32.11 -21.11 30.04
N ASP A 139 33.14 -21.09 29.20
CA ASP A 139 34.39 -21.84 29.39
C ASP A 139 35.18 -21.31 30.59
N SER A 140 35.26 -19.98 30.75
CA SER A 140 35.96 -19.33 31.87
C SER A 140 35.28 -19.59 33.23
N LEU A 141 33.96 -19.80 33.23
CA LEU A 141 33.18 -20.12 34.40
C LEU A 141 33.01 -21.63 34.66
N ALA A 142 33.47 -22.51 33.76
CA ALA A 142 33.28 -23.96 33.86
C ALA A 142 33.84 -24.61 35.14
N LYS A 143 34.75 -23.94 35.83
CA LYS A 143 35.31 -24.37 37.12
C LYS A 143 34.35 -24.18 38.31
N PHE A 144 33.28 -23.41 38.14
CA PHE A 144 32.25 -23.21 39.15
C PHE A 144 31.12 -24.22 38.96
N PRO A 145 30.35 -24.55 40.02
CA PRO A 145 29.20 -25.43 39.88
C PRO A 145 28.17 -24.88 38.89
N VAL A 146 27.75 -25.70 37.92
CA VAL A 146 26.79 -25.30 36.87
C VAL A 146 25.44 -24.83 37.44
N ALA A 147 25.07 -25.27 38.65
CA ALA A 147 23.85 -24.82 39.32
C ALA A 147 23.94 -23.38 39.88
N GLN A 148 25.13 -22.77 39.90
CA GLN A 148 25.40 -21.47 40.50
C GLN A 148 25.56 -20.34 39.49
N TYR A 149 25.59 -20.65 38.20
CA TYR A 149 25.64 -19.65 37.14
C TYR A 149 24.91 -20.11 35.87
N SER A 150 24.50 -19.16 35.03
CA SER A 150 24.09 -19.44 33.66
C SER A 150 24.66 -18.38 32.72
N VAL A 151 24.93 -18.79 31.47
CA VAL A 151 25.38 -17.90 30.39
C VAL A 151 24.50 -18.17 29.19
N GLU A 152 23.77 -17.16 28.72
CA GLU A 152 22.84 -17.33 27.62
C GLU A 152 22.82 -16.10 26.72
N VAL A 153 22.68 -16.31 25.41
CA VAL A 153 22.45 -15.21 24.47
C VAL A 153 20.96 -15.08 24.24
N ARG A 154 20.36 -13.96 24.67
CA ARG A 154 18.92 -13.68 24.49
C ARG A 154 18.74 -12.21 24.14
N ASN A 155 17.84 -11.92 23.19
CA ASN A 155 17.47 -10.55 22.78
C ASN A 155 18.67 -9.65 22.41
N GLY A 156 19.69 -10.21 21.74
CA GLY A 156 20.89 -9.46 21.35
C GLY A 156 21.82 -9.10 22.50
N LYS A 157 21.70 -9.79 23.65
CA LYS A 157 22.55 -9.59 24.82
C LYS A 157 23.10 -10.93 25.32
N ILE A 158 24.26 -10.89 25.95
CA ILE A 158 24.76 -11.99 26.76
C ILE A 158 24.24 -11.77 28.17
N VAL A 159 23.48 -12.71 28.70
CA VAL A 159 22.93 -12.68 30.04
C VAL A 159 23.69 -13.67 30.90
N LEU A 160 24.45 -13.14 31.87
CA LEU A 160 25.16 -13.90 32.88
C LEU A 160 24.35 -13.84 34.17
N ALA A 161 23.78 -14.93 34.64
CA ALA A 161 23.15 -14.97 35.95
C ALA A 161 24.08 -15.67 36.95
N LEU A 162 24.32 -15.04 38.09
CA LEU A 162 25.11 -15.59 39.19
C LEU A 162 24.22 -15.71 40.43
N THR A 163 24.12 -16.89 41.03
CA THR A 163 23.26 -17.10 42.20
C THR A 163 23.80 -16.36 43.43
N GLU A 164 22.90 -16.06 44.38
CA GLU A 164 23.27 -15.55 45.69
C GLU A 164 24.33 -16.43 46.33
N SER A 165 24.14 -17.75 46.33
CA SER A 165 25.06 -18.71 46.98
C SER A 165 26.49 -18.70 46.45
N LEU A 166 26.71 -18.21 45.22
CA LEU A 166 28.04 -18.02 44.65
C LEU A 166 28.65 -16.68 45.10
N LEU A 167 27.86 -15.62 45.08
CA LEU A 167 28.35 -14.26 45.27
C LEU A 167 28.32 -13.79 46.73
N PHE A 168 27.32 -14.17 47.51
CA PHE A 168 27.03 -13.60 48.81
C PHE A 168 26.66 -14.69 49.82
N LYS A 169 26.99 -14.44 51.09
CA LYS A 169 26.32 -15.15 52.18
C LYS A 169 24.84 -14.74 52.22
N SER A 170 23.95 -15.66 52.59
CA SER A 170 22.51 -15.38 52.71
C SER A 170 22.24 -14.13 53.55
N GLY A 171 21.44 -13.22 53.00
CA GLY A 171 21.07 -11.94 53.63
C GLY A 171 22.19 -10.88 53.67
N VAL A 172 23.34 -11.13 53.02
CA VAL A 172 24.43 -10.15 52.87
C VAL A 172 24.36 -9.50 51.48
N SER A 173 24.53 -8.18 51.42
CA SER A 173 24.49 -7.40 50.16
C SER A 173 25.78 -6.64 49.86
N ASN A 174 26.67 -6.46 50.83
CA ASN A 174 27.81 -5.55 50.75
C ASN A 174 29.19 -6.24 50.79
N ARG A 175 29.23 -7.58 50.76
CA ARG A 175 30.47 -8.35 50.78
C ARG A 175 30.35 -9.58 49.91
N ILE A 176 31.25 -9.69 48.94
CA ILE A 176 31.31 -10.83 48.02
C ILE A 176 32.18 -11.94 48.64
N GLU A 177 31.71 -13.17 48.55
CA GLU A 177 32.41 -14.35 49.07
C GLU A 177 33.59 -14.75 48.16
N PRO A 178 34.60 -15.50 48.64
CA PRO A 178 35.81 -15.81 47.87
C PRO A 178 35.57 -16.48 46.51
N ASN A 179 34.60 -17.40 46.43
CA ASN A 179 34.22 -18.03 45.17
C ASN A 179 33.60 -17.02 44.19
N GLY A 180 32.77 -16.10 44.69
CA GLY A 180 32.22 -14.99 43.93
C GLY A 180 33.31 -14.06 43.41
N GLN A 181 34.31 -13.73 44.24
CA GLN A 181 35.48 -12.95 43.81
C GLN A 181 36.25 -13.65 42.67
N ALA A 182 36.45 -14.96 42.76
CA ALA A 182 37.10 -15.73 41.71
C ALA A 182 36.28 -15.76 40.41
N ALA A 183 34.95 -15.79 40.50
CA ALA A 183 34.04 -15.74 39.34
C ALA A 183 34.03 -14.35 38.71
N LEU A 184 33.97 -13.29 39.51
CA LEU A 184 34.04 -11.91 39.04
C LEU A 184 35.40 -11.58 38.42
N LYS A 185 36.49 -12.19 38.90
CA LYS A 185 37.81 -12.09 38.25
C LYS A 185 37.80 -12.68 36.83
N ALA A 186 37.18 -13.85 36.68
CA ALA A 186 37.04 -14.52 35.39
C ALA A 186 36.20 -13.68 34.41
N ILE A 187 35.11 -13.11 34.90
CA ILE A 187 34.24 -12.20 34.14
C ILE A 187 34.95 -10.90 33.78
N GLY A 188 35.58 -10.22 34.75
CA GLY A 188 36.30 -8.96 34.55
C GLY A 188 37.43 -9.08 33.51
N THR A 189 38.17 -10.18 33.53
CA THR A 189 39.20 -10.48 32.52
C THR A 189 38.62 -10.46 31.09
N LEU A 190 37.49 -11.15 30.88
CA LEU A 190 36.83 -11.20 29.57
C LEU A 190 36.18 -9.87 29.18
N LEU A 191 35.63 -9.13 30.15
CA LEU A 191 35.08 -7.79 29.91
C LEU A 191 36.14 -6.78 29.49
N ASN A 192 37.36 -6.90 30.00
CA ASN A 192 38.50 -6.07 29.59
C ASN A 192 39.05 -6.48 28.22
N ALA A 193 38.99 -7.77 27.88
CA ALA A 193 39.30 -8.24 26.52
C ALA A 193 38.26 -7.77 25.48
N ASN A 194 37.04 -7.44 25.92
CA ASN A 194 35.95 -6.96 25.07
C ASN A 194 35.51 -5.54 25.46
N PRO A 195 36.35 -4.51 25.25
CA PRO A 195 36.13 -3.16 25.78
C PRO A 195 34.91 -2.44 25.20
N VAL A 196 34.40 -2.91 24.06
CA VAL A 196 33.24 -2.32 23.36
C VAL A 196 31.91 -2.65 24.06
N LEU A 197 31.84 -3.74 24.84
CA LEU A 197 30.60 -4.14 25.50
C LEU A 197 30.22 -3.16 26.63
N LEU A 198 28.94 -2.80 26.67
CA LEU A 198 28.30 -2.16 27.82
C LEU A 198 27.68 -3.23 28.72
N ILE A 199 27.58 -2.91 30.01
CA ILE A 199 27.22 -3.86 31.07
C ILE A 199 26.08 -3.26 31.88
N GLN A 200 25.02 -4.03 32.07
CA GLN A 200 23.97 -3.72 33.02
C GLN A 200 23.94 -4.81 34.09
N VAL A 201 24.10 -4.42 35.35
CA VAL A 201 24.08 -5.33 36.51
C VAL A 201 22.79 -5.13 37.28
N LEU A 202 21.97 -6.17 37.37
CA LEU A 202 20.68 -6.15 38.06
C LEU A 202 20.66 -7.17 39.20
N GLY A 203 20.28 -6.74 40.40
CA GLY A 203 20.02 -7.64 41.50
C GLY A 203 18.57 -8.13 41.48
N HIS A 204 18.37 -9.40 41.82
CA HIS A 204 17.05 -10.01 41.98
C HIS A 204 16.99 -10.77 43.31
N THR A 205 15.79 -10.92 43.85
CA THR A 205 15.50 -11.75 45.02
C THR A 205 14.27 -12.62 44.77
N ASP A 206 14.05 -13.58 45.65
CA ASP A 206 12.79 -14.32 45.73
C ASP A 206 11.71 -13.50 46.45
N ASN A 207 10.52 -14.09 46.61
CA ASN A 207 9.39 -13.46 47.31
C ASN A 207 9.51 -13.50 48.85
N GLN A 208 10.66 -13.91 49.39
CA GLN A 208 10.87 -13.86 50.83
C GLN A 208 11.35 -12.46 51.19
N ALA A 209 10.72 -11.86 52.20
CA ALA A 209 11.15 -10.55 52.69
C ALA A 209 12.65 -10.59 52.97
N ALA A 210 13.40 -9.65 52.38
CA ALA A 210 14.84 -9.53 52.56
C ALA A 210 15.12 -9.30 54.04
N SER A 211 15.34 -10.38 54.79
CA SER A 211 15.58 -10.33 56.22
C SER A 211 16.97 -9.73 56.42
N ARG A 212 17.03 -8.40 56.54
CA ARG A 212 17.84 -7.62 57.50
C ARG A 212 17.91 -6.13 57.13
N LYS A 213 17.79 -5.28 58.17
CA LYS A 213 18.11 -3.84 58.22
C LYS A 213 17.16 -2.86 57.49
N ASN A 214 15.85 -3.00 57.61
CA ASN A 214 14.88 -1.99 57.14
C ASN A 214 15.00 -1.60 55.64
N LEU A 215 15.67 -2.41 54.83
CA LEU A 215 15.78 -2.21 53.39
C LEU A 215 14.68 -3.01 52.72
N ASP A 216 13.99 -2.42 51.76
CA ASP A 216 13.06 -3.15 50.91
C ASP A 216 13.82 -4.00 49.88
N SER A 217 13.08 -4.82 49.12
CA SER A 217 13.66 -5.69 48.10
C SER A 217 14.36 -4.91 46.98
N TRP A 218 13.93 -3.67 46.68
CA TRP A 218 14.55 -2.82 45.66
C TRP A 218 15.92 -2.34 46.11
N ASP A 219 16.01 -1.81 47.33
CA ASP A 219 17.24 -1.31 47.93
C ASP A 219 18.24 -2.45 48.13
N PHE A 220 17.78 -3.58 48.67
CA PHE A 220 18.63 -4.74 48.93
C PHE A 220 19.28 -5.28 47.65
N THR A 221 18.48 -5.44 46.60
CA THR A 221 18.97 -5.93 45.31
C THR A 221 19.82 -4.91 44.57
N SER A 222 19.50 -3.62 44.69
CA SER A 222 20.33 -2.53 44.14
C SER A 222 21.70 -2.47 44.80
N LEU A 223 21.78 -2.65 46.13
CA LEU A 223 23.05 -2.71 46.86
C LEU A 223 23.90 -3.92 46.46
N ARG A 224 23.28 -5.08 46.21
CA ARG A 224 23.99 -6.26 45.68
C ARG A 224 24.61 -5.98 44.32
N ALA A 225 23.82 -5.45 43.40
CA ALA A 225 24.30 -5.07 42.08
C ALA A 225 25.45 -4.06 42.19
N ALA A 226 25.29 -2.99 42.97
CA ALA A 226 26.32 -1.98 43.19
C ALA A 226 27.62 -2.57 43.79
N THR A 227 27.51 -3.56 44.69
CA THR A 227 28.68 -4.24 45.27
C THR A 227 29.43 -5.07 44.23
N VAL A 228 28.71 -5.76 43.34
CA VAL A 228 29.31 -6.46 42.18
C VAL A 228 30.00 -5.46 41.25
N VAL A 229 29.34 -4.34 40.92
CA VAL A 229 29.91 -3.29 40.07
C VAL A 229 31.20 -2.72 40.68
N ARG A 230 31.21 -2.39 41.98
CA ARG A 230 32.42 -1.91 42.66
C ARG A 230 33.54 -2.94 42.60
N SER A 231 33.24 -4.22 42.81
CA SER A 231 34.27 -5.27 42.66
C SER A 231 34.86 -5.31 41.25
N LEU A 232 34.03 -5.18 40.21
CA LEU A 232 34.48 -5.17 38.82
C LEU A 232 35.33 -3.93 38.50
N ILE A 233 34.95 -2.76 39.01
CA ILE A 233 35.69 -1.51 38.80
C ILE A 233 36.98 -1.50 39.62
N ASP A 234 36.87 -1.66 40.94
CA ASP A 234 37.97 -1.40 41.88
C ASP A 234 39.01 -2.54 41.90
N THR A 235 38.60 -3.79 41.63
CA THR A 235 39.47 -4.98 41.72
C THR A 235 39.84 -5.55 40.35
N HIS A 236 39.07 -5.24 39.31
CA HIS A 236 39.28 -5.80 37.97
C HIS A 236 39.38 -4.71 36.89
N ASP A 237 39.59 -3.46 37.28
CA ASP A 237 39.89 -2.32 36.40
C ASP A 237 38.87 -2.09 35.28
N LEU A 238 37.60 -2.44 35.53
CA LEU A 238 36.53 -2.18 34.58
C LEU A 238 36.27 -0.66 34.48
N GLY A 239 36.26 -0.12 33.25
CA GLY A 239 35.91 1.27 33.02
C GLY A 239 34.50 1.61 33.54
N ALA A 240 34.42 2.56 34.49
CA ALA A 240 33.17 2.93 35.15
C ALA A 240 32.08 3.46 34.19
N ASN A 241 32.48 4.03 33.05
CA ASN A 241 31.57 4.50 32.01
C ASN A 241 30.85 3.37 31.25
N ARG A 242 31.26 2.11 31.44
CA ARG A 242 30.73 0.94 30.72
C ARG A 242 29.61 0.22 31.47
N VAL A 243 29.37 0.58 32.73
CA VAL A 243 28.51 -0.21 33.63
C VAL A 243 27.43 0.62 34.28
N ILE A 244 26.22 0.06 34.30
CA ILE A 244 25.08 0.57 35.07
C ILE A 244 24.63 -0.50 36.06
N SER A 245 24.14 -0.08 37.22
CA SER A 245 23.65 -0.99 38.28
C SER A 245 22.23 -0.64 38.70
N GLY A 246 21.42 -1.66 39.01
CA GLY A 246 20.08 -1.49 39.58
C GLY A 246 19.57 -2.74 40.30
N GLY A 247 18.42 -2.63 40.96
CA GLY A 247 17.71 -3.76 41.57
C GLY A 247 16.36 -3.95 40.91
N ARG A 248 15.84 -5.17 40.92
CA ARG A 248 14.47 -5.51 40.47
C ARG A 248 13.60 -6.12 41.56
N GLY A 249 14.14 -6.24 42.78
CA GLY A 249 13.45 -6.89 43.89
C GLY A 249 12.99 -8.31 43.51
N GLU A 250 11.78 -8.65 43.94
CA GLU A 250 11.12 -9.94 43.69
C GLU A 250 10.24 -9.95 42.41
N PHE A 251 10.13 -8.80 41.73
CA PHE A 251 9.13 -8.53 40.69
C PHE A 251 9.54 -9.01 39.28
N ASP A 252 10.64 -9.75 39.17
CA ASP A 252 11.10 -10.35 37.92
C ASP A 252 11.66 -11.76 38.15
N PRO A 253 10.80 -12.71 38.59
CA PRO A 253 11.19 -14.08 38.84
C PRO A 253 11.40 -14.83 37.52
N ILE A 254 12.45 -15.64 37.45
CA ILE A 254 12.74 -16.52 36.29
C ILE A 254 12.12 -17.92 36.45
N THR A 255 11.58 -18.22 37.63
CA THR A 255 10.94 -19.48 37.98
C THR A 255 9.95 -19.29 39.13
N SER A 256 9.06 -20.25 39.36
CA SER A 256 8.14 -20.22 40.51
C SER A 256 8.90 -20.06 41.84
N ASN A 257 8.34 -19.27 42.76
CA ASN A 257 8.84 -19.10 44.13
C ASN A 257 8.28 -20.16 45.10
N GLU A 258 7.54 -21.15 44.60
CA GLU A 258 6.90 -22.19 45.42
C GLU A 258 7.86 -23.29 45.88
N THR A 259 9.01 -23.44 45.21
CA THR A 259 10.04 -24.44 45.54
C THR A 259 11.33 -23.77 46.01
N SER A 260 12.09 -24.46 46.86
CA SER A 260 13.39 -23.98 47.37
C SER A 260 14.39 -23.75 46.22
N GLU A 261 14.38 -24.65 45.24
CA GLU A 261 15.18 -24.54 44.02
C GLU A 261 14.78 -23.31 43.21
N GLY A 262 13.47 -23.06 43.11
CA GLY A 262 12.91 -21.90 42.42
C GLY A 262 13.36 -20.58 43.05
N GLN A 263 13.19 -20.48 44.37
CA GLN A 263 13.63 -19.32 45.16
C GLN A 263 15.14 -19.08 45.03
N SER A 264 15.96 -20.14 45.12
CA SER A 264 17.42 -20.06 44.96
C SER A 264 17.83 -19.49 43.60
N ARG A 265 17.13 -19.85 42.51
CA ARG A 265 17.38 -19.30 41.17
C ARG A 265 16.91 -17.85 41.04
N ASN A 266 15.85 -17.45 41.74
CA ASN A 266 15.36 -16.07 41.73
C ASN A 266 16.29 -15.12 42.51
N ARG A 267 16.97 -15.61 43.55
CA ARG A 267 18.04 -14.88 44.27
C ARG A 267 19.34 -14.90 43.45
N ARG A 268 19.46 -13.96 42.51
CA ARG A 268 20.60 -13.86 41.57
C ARG A 268 21.03 -12.42 41.33
N VAL A 269 22.25 -12.25 40.84
CA VAL A 269 22.69 -11.03 40.16
C VAL A 269 22.86 -11.35 38.68
N GLU A 270 22.22 -10.56 37.84
CA GLU A 270 22.24 -10.68 36.39
C GLU A 270 23.14 -9.61 35.78
N LEU A 271 24.07 -10.01 34.92
CA LEU A 271 24.90 -9.11 34.14
C LEU A 271 24.48 -9.27 32.67
N SER A 272 23.82 -8.25 32.14
CA SER A 272 23.45 -8.13 30.74
C SER A 272 24.54 -7.37 29.97
N LEU A 273 25.19 -8.03 29.03
CA LEU A 273 26.25 -7.48 28.17
C LEU A 273 25.72 -7.24 26.76
N PHE A 274 25.94 -6.06 26.20
CA PHE A 274 25.43 -5.70 24.88
C PHE A 274 26.35 -4.69 24.18
N PHE A 275 26.32 -4.70 22.85
CA PHE A 275 26.97 -3.66 22.07
C PHE A 275 26.17 -2.35 22.13
N PRO A 276 26.82 -1.18 22.11
CA PRO A 276 26.14 0.09 21.92
C PRO A 276 25.25 0.06 20.67
N PRO A 277 23.99 0.56 20.73
CA PRO A 277 23.10 0.59 19.58
C PRO A 277 23.70 1.30 18.34
N GLU A 278 24.58 2.27 18.56
CA GLU A 278 25.28 3.02 17.52
C GLU A 278 26.23 2.14 16.69
N ASP A 279 26.75 1.05 17.25
CA ASP A 279 27.65 0.13 16.54
C ASP A 279 26.92 -0.63 15.44
N LEU A 280 25.69 -1.08 15.73
CA LEU A 280 24.86 -1.76 14.75
C LEU A 280 24.50 -0.82 13.59
N GLN A 281 24.16 0.44 13.89
CA GLN A 281 23.90 1.45 12.85
C GLN A 281 25.11 1.66 11.94
N ARG A 282 26.30 1.84 12.52
CA ARG A 282 27.55 1.99 11.74
C ARG A 282 27.83 0.77 10.85
N LYS A 283 27.63 -0.45 11.37
CA LYS A 283 27.80 -1.69 10.57
C LYS A 283 26.82 -1.76 9.41
N ILE A 284 25.56 -1.39 9.63
CA ILE A 284 24.53 -1.35 8.58
C ILE A 284 24.94 -0.39 7.47
N THR A 285 25.37 0.84 7.82
CA THR A 285 25.83 1.84 6.85
C THR A 285 27.04 1.34 6.06
N GLN A 286 28.06 0.78 6.72
CA GLN A 286 29.24 0.25 6.03
C GLN A 286 28.91 -0.91 5.08
N LEU A 287 27.96 -1.78 5.42
CA LEU A 287 27.52 -2.86 4.54
C LEU A 287 26.69 -2.35 3.36
N ALA A 288 25.96 -1.26 3.54
CA ALA A 288 25.22 -0.60 2.46
C ALA A 288 26.15 0.13 1.48
N GLU A 289 27.25 0.73 1.95
CA GLU A 289 28.22 1.49 1.13
C GLU A 289 29.26 0.63 0.39
N ARG A 290 29.40 -0.66 0.75
CA ARG A 290 30.37 -1.58 0.13
C ARG A 290 29.96 -2.13 -1.24
N LYS A 291 28.84 -1.68 -1.80
CA LYS A 291 28.35 -2.05 -3.14
C LYS A 291 28.37 -0.83 -4.06
#